data_AF-A0AAN6VI40-F1
#
_entry.id   AF-A0AAN6VI40-F1
#
_cell.length_a   1.000
_cell.length_b   1.000
_cell.length_c   1.000
_cell.angle_alpha   90.00
_cell.angle_beta   90.00
_cell.angle_gamma   90.00
#
_symmetry.space_group_name_H-M   'P 1'
#
loop_
_entity.id
_entity.type
_entity.pdbx_description
1 polymer ?
#
loop_
_entity_poly.entity_id
_entity_poly.type
_entity_poly.pdbx_seq_one_letter_code
_entity_poly.pdbx_strand_id
1 'polypeptide(L)'
;RGNGGVKGALRGLFAFSDGETVASDRAVFREVFERETVVGKGVKSKRKRGEEMVVDLENDRFGDYLDAEESEEEEEEEGVPAPKARRKPGRKPKGEGSASFTLTDGIAETVPFRLRIFRLLSAVSYYLPETFASVSELYERFTDHVRGLPLPMFRLFIESHQSALPNDVRVSFLRMVIEEMLPRNHPEPADVDPENGAGNGVTLLVMQQCFLPFAANKVTAEDNAKLSLALESMMWFVYSQIEVEYSGALRRAVEAGIKAREGKIRKRGGVAKADSADKAARETLARSARSLRALVDVIAAAGR
;
A
#
# COMPACT_ATOMS: atom_id res chain seq x y z
N ARG A 1 -16.19 12.36 -21.55
CA ARG A 1 -14.75 12.16 -21.83
C ARG A 1 -13.88 12.19 -20.55
N GLY A 2 -14.45 12.12 -19.33
CA GLY A 2 -13.73 12.38 -18.06
C GLY A 2 -13.01 11.19 -17.39
N ASN A 3 -13.39 9.94 -17.69
CA ASN A 3 -12.92 8.79 -16.90
C ASN A 3 -11.41 8.49 -17.00
N GLY A 4 -10.76 8.93 -18.09
CA GLY A 4 -9.32 8.71 -18.30
C GLY A 4 -8.42 9.60 -17.45
N GLY A 5 -8.87 10.82 -17.11
CA GLY A 5 -8.06 11.83 -16.43
C GLY A 5 -7.72 11.44 -14.99
N VAL A 6 -8.73 11.00 -14.23
CA VAL A 6 -8.56 10.58 -12.83
C VAL A 6 -7.71 9.32 -12.73
N LYS A 7 -7.95 8.36 -13.64
CA LYS A 7 -7.16 7.13 -13.70
C LYS A 7 -5.68 7.43 -13.98
N GLY A 8 -5.40 8.36 -14.91
CA GLY A 8 -4.04 8.79 -15.20
C GLY A 8 -3.38 9.51 -14.02
N ALA A 9 -4.10 10.45 -13.39
CA ALA A 9 -3.62 11.19 -12.23
C ALA A 9 -3.28 10.28 -11.04
N LEU A 10 -4.18 9.35 -10.70
CA LEU A 10 -3.95 8.38 -9.63
C LEU A 10 -2.83 7.40 -9.99
N ARG A 11 -2.74 6.96 -11.25
CA ARG A 11 -1.63 6.10 -11.68
C ARG A 11 -0.28 6.79 -11.49
N GLY A 12 -0.16 8.07 -11.83
CA GLY A 12 1.06 8.84 -11.54
C GLY A 12 1.33 8.95 -10.04
N LEU A 13 0.28 9.16 -9.24
CA LEU A 13 0.38 9.28 -7.79
C LEU A 13 0.84 8.00 -7.09
N PHE A 14 0.60 6.83 -7.67
CA PHE A 14 0.98 5.53 -7.14
C PHE A 14 2.03 4.81 -8.00
N ALA A 15 2.69 5.52 -8.92
CA ALA A 15 3.86 4.99 -9.61
C ALA A 15 5.04 4.98 -8.63
N PHE A 16 5.45 3.78 -8.23
CA PHE A 16 6.66 3.52 -7.44
C PHE A 16 7.62 2.75 -8.35
N SER A 17 8.77 3.33 -8.62
CA SER A 17 9.76 2.85 -9.60
C SER A 17 10.49 1.56 -9.19
N ASP A 18 10.00 0.85 -8.15
CA ASP A 18 10.63 -0.30 -7.51
C ASP A 18 9.70 -1.54 -7.29
N GLY A 19 8.46 -1.56 -7.81
CA GLY A 19 7.51 -2.69 -7.72
C GLY A 19 7.31 -3.57 -8.97
N GLU A 20 6.41 -4.57 -8.89
CA GLU A 20 6.02 -5.43 -10.03
C GLU A 20 5.45 -4.64 -11.23
N THR A 21 4.88 -3.46 -10.97
CA THR A 21 4.30 -2.59 -12.00
C THR A 21 5.34 -1.71 -12.69
N VAL A 22 6.62 -1.76 -12.31
CA VAL A 22 7.70 -0.88 -12.81
C VAL A 22 7.85 -0.95 -14.32
N ALA A 23 7.77 -2.15 -14.89
CA ALA A 23 7.81 -2.29 -16.34
C ALA A 23 6.63 -1.58 -17.02
N SER A 24 5.45 -1.58 -16.38
CA SER A 24 4.26 -0.92 -16.90
C SER A 24 4.25 0.59 -16.68
N ASP A 25 4.85 1.09 -15.59
CA ASP A 25 4.85 2.51 -15.24
C ASP A 25 5.99 3.26 -15.94
N ARG A 26 7.18 2.66 -16.04
CA ARG A 26 8.27 3.17 -16.90
C ARG A 26 7.88 3.26 -18.37
N ALA A 27 7.06 2.32 -18.85
CA ALA A 27 6.55 2.35 -20.22
C ALA A 27 5.54 3.48 -20.47
N VAL A 28 4.88 3.98 -19.42
CA VAL A 28 3.83 5.02 -19.49
C VAL A 28 4.36 6.41 -19.23
N PHE A 29 5.36 6.57 -18.36
CA PHE A 29 5.99 7.85 -18.03
C PHE A 29 7.40 7.94 -18.63
N ARG A 30 7.52 7.70 -19.94
CA ARG A 30 8.84 7.62 -20.61
C ARG A 30 9.61 8.94 -20.57
N GLU A 31 8.90 10.05 -20.48
CA GLU A 31 9.45 11.41 -20.36
C GLU A 31 10.22 11.59 -19.03
N VAL A 32 9.86 10.83 -17.99
CA VAL A 32 10.53 10.87 -16.69
C VAL A 32 11.65 9.83 -16.60
N PHE A 33 11.51 8.72 -17.35
CA PHE A 33 12.45 7.60 -17.37
C PHE A 33 13.23 7.52 -18.68
N GLU A 34 13.67 8.67 -19.19
CA GLU A 34 14.51 8.74 -20.38
C GLU A 34 15.80 7.95 -20.11
N ARG A 35 16.02 6.87 -20.88
CA ARG A 35 17.15 5.93 -20.80
C ARG A 35 17.11 4.87 -19.68
N GLU A 36 16.18 4.91 -18.73
CA GLU A 36 15.98 3.81 -17.75
C GLU A 36 15.16 2.63 -18.31
N THR A 37 14.42 2.87 -19.39
CA THR A 37 13.60 1.85 -20.09
C THR A 37 14.41 0.94 -21.00
N VAL A 38 15.68 1.26 -21.24
CA VAL A 38 16.60 0.40 -21.96
C VAL A 38 17.20 -0.58 -20.94
N VAL A 39 16.45 -1.63 -20.62
CA VAL A 39 17.11 -2.86 -20.16
C VAL A 39 17.96 -3.28 -21.36
N GLY A 40 19.28 -3.04 -21.27
CA GLY A 40 20.21 -3.41 -22.33
C GLY A 40 19.83 -4.80 -22.82
N LYS A 41 19.51 -4.92 -24.12
CA LYS A 41 19.12 -6.20 -24.74
C LYS A 41 20.13 -7.20 -24.22
N GLY A 42 19.67 -8.12 -23.37
CA GLY A 42 20.56 -9.09 -22.76
C GLY A 42 21.34 -9.69 -23.90
N VAL A 43 22.64 -9.38 -23.95
CA VAL A 43 23.55 -10.04 -24.88
C VAL A 43 23.23 -11.50 -24.64
N LYS A 44 22.71 -12.18 -25.67
CA LYS A 44 22.52 -13.63 -25.62
C LYS A 44 23.93 -14.20 -25.57
N SER A 45 24.54 -14.11 -24.39
CA SER A 45 25.73 -14.83 -24.04
C SER A 45 25.27 -16.27 -24.02
N LYS A 46 25.39 -16.92 -25.19
CA LYS A 46 25.62 -18.35 -25.29
C LYS A 46 26.97 -18.63 -24.61
N ARG A 47 27.11 -18.33 -23.32
CA ARG A 47 28.10 -19.01 -22.49
C ARG A 47 27.53 -20.39 -22.24
N LYS A 48 27.93 -21.28 -23.15
CA LYS A 48 27.97 -22.72 -22.95
C LYS A 48 28.40 -22.93 -21.49
N ARG A 49 27.50 -23.51 -20.70
CA ARG A 49 27.81 -24.08 -19.40
C ARG A 49 28.95 -25.07 -19.62
N GLY A 50 30.16 -24.70 -19.23
CA GLY A 50 31.37 -25.49 -19.45
C GLY A 50 32.39 -25.06 -18.41
N GLU A 51 32.50 -25.91 -17.39
CA GLU A 51 33.58 -26.04 -16.40
C GLU A 51 33.88 -24.84 -15.48
N GLU A 52 33.92 -25.15 -14.19
CA GLU A 52 34.55 -24.34 -13.16
C GLU A 52 35.94 -23.93 -13.65
N MET A 53 36.13 -22.65 -13.94
CA MET A 53 37.44 -22.10 -14.28
C MET A 53 38.23 -22.04 -12.97
N VAL A 54 38.91 -23.15 -12.65
CA VAL A 54 39.74 -23.30 -11.47
C VAL A 54 40.85 -22.25 -11.53
N VAL A 55 40.89 -21.39 -10.50
CA VAL A 55 41.98 -20.43 -10.28
C VAL A 55 43.20 -21.24 -9.83
N ASP A 56 44.22 -21.31 -10.66
CA ASP A 56 45.48 -22.01 -10.34
C ASP A 56 46.55 -20.98 -9.91
N LEU A 57 46.66 -20.83 -8.59
CA LEU A 57 47.58 -19.90 -7.92
C LEU A 57 49.04 -20.39 -7.94
N GLU A 58 49.31 -21.67 -8.22
CA GLU A 58 50.67 -22.21 -8.26
C GLU A 58 51.36 -21.93 -9.61
N ASN A 59 50.58 -21.68 -10.67
CA ASN A 59 51.10 -21.45 -12.03
C ASN A 59 50.85 -20.03 -12.57
N ASP A 60 50.59 -19.04 -11.69
CA ASP A 60 50.37 -17.62 -12.04
C ASP A 60 49.33 -17.40 -13.17
N ARG A 61 48.30 -18.25 -13.26
CA ARG A 61 47.19 -18.06 -14.21
C ARG A 61 46.05 -17.32 -13.55
N PHE A 62 46.09 -16.00 -13.66
CA PHE A 62 45.01 -15.12 -13.26
C PHE A 62 43.94 -15.07 -14.36
N GLY A 63 42.66 -15.14 -14.00
CA GLY A 63 41.58 -15.02 -14.97
C GLY A 63 41.48 -13.60 -15.49
N ASP A 64 41.63 -13.42 -16.81
CA ASP A 64 41.59 -12.13 -17.49
C ASP A 64 40.18 -11.51 -17.40
N TYR A 65 39.99 -10.60 -16.44
CA TYR A 65 38.85 -9.70 -16.43
C TYR A 65 39.27 -8.40 -17.10
N LEU A 66 38.49 -7.98 -18.11
CA LEU A 66 38.54 -6.68 -18.80
C LEU A 66 39.33 -6.64 -20.13
N ASP A 67 38.86 -7.38 -21.13
CA ASP A 67 39.06 -6.97 -22.54
C ASP A 67 37.83 -7.33 -23.36
N ALA A 68 37.02 -6.32 -23.67
CA ALA A 68 36.13 -6.23 -24.82
C ALA A 68 35.44 -4.84 -24.80
N GLU A 69 36.21 -3.79 -25.03
CA GLU A 69 35.69 -2.65 -25.79
C GLU A 69 35.87 -2.95 -27.30
N GLU A 70 35.05 -2.27 -28.11
CA GLU A 70 34.92 -2.35 -29.58
C GLU A 70 34.13 -3.55 -30.13
N SER A 71 32.91 -3.25 -30.60
CA SER A 71 32.31 -3.97 -31.72
C SER A 71 31.36 -3.03 -32.46
N GLU A 72 31.71 -2.81 -33.72
CA GLU A 72 31.16 -1.88 -34.70
C GLU A 72 29.74 -2.28 -35.14
N GLU A 73 29.03 -1.30 -35.70
CA GLU A 73 27.68 -1.38 -36.22
C GLU A 73 27.62 -2.16 -37.54
N GLU A 74 26.72 -3.14 -37.66
CA GLU A 74 26.26 -3.64 -38.97
C GLU A 74 24.73 -3.80 -38.97
N GLU A 75 24.10 -3.14 -39.94
CA GLU A 75 22.70 -3.26 -40.34
C GLU A 75 22.50 -4.54 -41.16
N GLU A 76 21.37 -5.26 -40.97
CA GLU A 76 20.80 -6.09 -42.04
C GLU A 76 19.31 -6.41 -41.82
N GLU A 77 18.57 -6.39 -42.94
CA GLU A 77 17.12 -6.42 -43.13
C GLU A 77 16.44 -7.81 -43.04
N GLU A 78 15.12 -7.73 -42.86
CA GLU A 78 13.98 -8.63 -43.14
C GLU A 78 14.13 -10.15 -43.36
N GLY A 79 13.20 -10.89 -42.72
CA GLY A 79 12.82 -12.24 -43.17
C GLY A 79 11.84 -12.96 -42.24
N VAL A 80 10.53 -12.87 -42.53
CA VAL A 80 9.45 -13.65 -41.89
C VAL A 80 9.34 -15.02 -42.57
N PRO A 81 9.18 -16.15 -41.84
CA PRO A 81 7.91 -16.88 -41.95
C PRO A 81 7.43 -17.60 -40.66
N ALA A 82 6.11 -17.68 -40.50
CA ALA A 82 5.37 -18.53 -39.54
C ALA A 82 4.99 -19.89 -40.19
N PRO A 83 4.21 -20.79 -39.53
CA PRO A 83 4.41 -21.44 -38.24
C PRO A 83 4.42 -22.99 -38.37
N LYS A 84 5.03 -23.74 -37.43
CA LYS A 84 4.78 -25.18 -37.29
C LYS A 84 4.51 -25.56 -35.83
N ALA A 85 3.31 -26.13 -35.63
CA ALA A 85 2.81 -26.65 -34.37
C ALA A 85 3.62 -27.87 -33.89
N ARG A 86 3.91 -27.91 -32.58
CA ARG A 86 4.31 -29.13 -31.86
C ARG A 86 3.82 -29.06 -30.41
N ARG A 87 3.17 -30.14 -29.96
CA ARG A 87 2.49 -30.28 -28.66
C ARG A 87 3.39 -30.98 -27.61
N LYS A 88 3.28 -30.51 -26.36
CA LYS A 88 3.58 -31.13 -25.02
C LYS A 88 5.07 -31.18 -24.58
N PRO A 89 5.41 -31.18 -23.25
CA PRO A 89 4.59 -31.46 -22.06
C PRO A 89 4.64 -30.37 -20.94
N GLY A 90 3.86 -30.59 -19.87
CA GLY A 90 3.51 -29.62 -18.83
C GLY A 90 4.68 -28.97 -18.08
N ARG A 91 4.63 -27.64 -18.01
CA ARG A 91 5.52 -26.81 -17.21
C ARG A 91 4.87 -26.57 -15.85
N LYS A 92 5.51 -27.07 -14.78
CA LYS A 92 5.23 -26.65 -13.40
C LYS A 92 5.28 -25.11 -13.35
N PRO A 93 4.34 -24.42 -12.68
CA PRO A 93 4.43 -22.99 -12.52
C PRO A 93 5.73 -22.68 -11.78
N LYS A 94 6.68 -22.09 -12.51
CA LYS A 94 7.87 -21.48 -11.94
C LYS A 94 7.31 -20.32 -11.13
N GLY A 95 7.34 -20.44 -9.80
CA GLY A 95 6.94 -19.35 -8.93
C GLY A 95 7.70 -18.11 -9.36
N GLU A 96 6.98 -17.17 -9.98
CA GLU A 96 7.41 -15.80 -10.09
C GLU A 96 7.60 -15.36 -8.64
N GLY A 97 8.86 -15.27 -8.22
CA GLY A 97 9.20 -14.61 -6.99
C GLY A 97 8.74 -13.18 -7.16
N SER A 98 7.58 -12.87 -6.57
CA SER A 98 7.08 -11.51 -6.46
C SER A 98 8.22 -10.66 -5.93
N ALA A 99 8.67 -9.69 -6.72
CA ALA A 99 9.70 -8.77 -6.29
C ALA A 99 9.15 -8.06 -5.05
N SER A 100 9.70 -8.38 -3.88
CA SER A 100 9.26 -7.81 -2.61
C SER A 100 9.51 -6.30 -2.65
N PHE A 101 8.44 -5.51 -2.63
CA PHE A 101 8.51 -4.06 -2.56
C PHE A 101 9.46 -3.63 -1.43
N THR A 102 10.45 -2.80 -1.75
CA THR A 102 11.48 -2.38 -0.79
C THR A 102 11.31 -0.89 -0.54
N LEU A 103 10.74 -0.54 0.61
CA LEU A 103 10.59 0.86 0.99
C LEU A 103 11.97 1.51 1.19
N THR A 104 12.35 2.43 0.31
CA THR A 104 13.55 3.26 0.44
C THR A 104 13.21 4.62 1.03
N ASP A 105 14.19 5.30 1.64
CA ASP A 105 14.00 6.64 2.20
C ASP A 105 13.52 7.63 1.15
N GLY A 106 14.08 7.58 -0.07
CA GLY A 106 13.64 8.43 -1.18
C GLY A 106 12.17 8.23 -1.55
N ILE A 107 11.67 6.99 -1.52
CA ILE A 107 10.24 6.72 -1.76
C ILE A 107 9.40 7.24 -0.59
N ALA A 108 9.85 7.02 0.64
CA ALA A 108 9.14 7.46 1.84
C ALA A 108 8.97 8.98 1.87
N GLU A 109 10.01 9.73 1.51
CA GLU A 109 9.99 11.20 1.43
C GLU A 109 9.01 11.74 0.38
N THR A 110 8.63 10.94 -0.62
CA THR A 110 7.64 11.38 -1.62
C THR A 110 6.20 11.39 -1.10
N VAL A 111 5.88 10.68 -0.01
CA VAL A 111 4.49 10.49 0.45
C VAL A 111 3.79 11.80 0.82
N PRO A 112 4.40 12.73 1.59
CA PRO A 112 3.77 14.02 1.87
C PRO A 112 3.42 14.81 0.60
N PHE A 113 4.28 14.77 -0.43
CA PHE A 113 4.02 15.43 -1.71
C PHE A 113 2.86 14.79 -2.46
N ARG A 114 2.78 13.46 -2.47
CA ARG A 114 1.65 12.72 -3.06
C ARG A 114 0.33 13.10 -2.36
N LEU A 115 0.33 13.22 -1.04
CA LEU A 115 -0.86 13.66 -0.30
C LEU A 115 -1.22 15.13 -0.60
N ARG A 116 -0.25 16.02 -0.79
CA ARG A 116 -0.52 17.40 -1.23
C ARG A 116 -1.12 17.45 -2.65
N ILE A 117 -0.65 16.60 -3.56
CA ILE A 117 -1.25 16.47 -4.90
C ILE A 117 -2.68 15.94 -4.77
N PHE A 118 -2.92 14.91 -3.95
CA PHE A 118 -4.27 14.41 -3.68
C PHE A 118 -5.20 15.50 -3.13
N ARG A 119 -4.71 16.38 -2.26
CA ARG A 119 -5.47 17.56 -1.81
C ARG A 119 -5.86 18.47 -2.97
N LEU A 120 -4.95 18.74 -3.91
CA LEU A 120 -5.26 19.57 -5.09
C LEU A 120 -6.29 18.87 -5.98
N LEU A 121 -6.13 17.57 -6.23
CA LEU A 121 -7.12 16.78 -6.97
C LEU A 121 -8.48 16.78 -6.28
N SER A 122 -8.52 16.72 -4.94
CA SER A 122 -9.75 16.84 -4.16
C SER A 122 -10.45 18.18 -4.41
N ALA A 123 -9.70 19.28 -4.44
CA ALA A 123 -10.25 20.60 -4.75
C ALA A 123 -10.78 20.66 -6.19
N VAL A 124 -10.04 20.11 -7.16
CA VAL A 124 -10.50 20.04 -8.56
C VAL A 124 -11.78 19.22 -8.68
N SER A 125 -11.87 18.06 -8.01
CA SER A 125 -13.09 17.25 -7.98
C SER A 125 -14.28 17.99 -7.34
N TYR A 126 -14.03 18.83 -6.35
CA TYR A 126 -15.08 19.60 -5.69
C TYR A 126 -15.58 20.76 -6.56
N TYR A 127 -14.67 21.56 -7.13
CA TYR A 127 -15.03 22.75 -7.91
C TYR A 127 -15.39 22.45 -9.37
N LEU A 128 -14.85 21.37 -9.95
CA LEU A 128 -14.98 21.02 -11.38
C LEU A 128 -15.36 19.54 -11.60
N PRO A 129 -16.41 19.01 -10.92
CA PRO A 129 -16.76 17.58 -10.96
C PRO A 129 -17.09 17.08 -12.38
N GLU A 130 -17.76 17.90 -13.19
CA GLU A 130 -18.14 17.56 -14.57
C GLU A 130 -16.95 17.47 -15.54
N THR A 131 -15.83 18.13 -15.19
CA THR A 131 -14.63 18.17 -16.03
C THR A 131 -13.63 17.09 -15.65
N PHE A 132 -13.51 16.80 -14.36
CA PHE A 132 -12.52 15.86 -13.82
C PHE A 132 -13.18 14.56 -13.35
N ALA A 133 -13.66 14.55 -12.10
CA ALA A 133 -14.56 13.55 -11.53
C ALA A 133 -15.18 14.04 -10.24
N SER A 134 -16.26 13.38 -9.81
CA SER A 134 -16.85 13.60 -8.51
C SER A 134 -15.86 13.32 -7.37
N VAL A 135 -16.09 13.95 -6.21
CA VAL A 135 -15.29 13.72 -5.00
C VAL A 135 -15.36 12.25 -4.57
N SER A 136 -16.55 11.63 -4.64
CA SER A 136 -16.75 10.22 -4.30
C SER A 136 -15.86 9.32 -5.16
N GLU A 137 -15.90 9.48 -6.48
CA GLU A 137 -15.12 8.66 -7.41
C GLU A 137 -13.61 8.81 -7.17
N LEU A 138 -13.13 10.03 -6.93
CA LEU A 138 -11.71 10.28 -6.64
C LEU A 138 -11.29 9.56 -5.35
N TYR A 139 -12.09 9.68 -4.29
CA TYR A 139 -11.73 9.14 -2.98
C TYR A 139 -11.85 7.62 -2.95
N GLU A 140 -12.86 7.04 -3.60
CA GLU A 140 -13.01 5.58 -3.76
C GLU A 140 -11.75 5.01 -4.42
N ARG A 141 -11.37 5.56 -5.57
CA ARG A 141 -10.19 5.08 -6.31
C ARG A 141 -8.90 5.31 -5.54
N PHE A 142 -8.72 6.47 -4.90
CA PHE A 142 -7.53 6.74 -4.10
C PHE A 142 -7.43 5.76 -2.93
N THR A 143 -8.54 5.51 -2.23
CA THR A 143 -8.63 4.56 -1.12
C THR A 143 -8.31 3.14 -1.57
N ASP A 144 -8.80 2.71 -2.74
CA ASP A 144 -8.46 1.40 -3.32
C ASP A 144 -6.97 1.22 -3.53
N HIS A 145 -6.30 2.23 -4.09
CA HIS A 145 -4.86 2.18 -4.27
C HIS A 145 -4.13 2.11 -2.93
N VAL A 146 -4.49 2.98 -1.97
CA VAL A 146 -3.85 2.98 -0.64
C VAL A 146 -4.01 1.62 0.05
N ARG A 147 -5.22 1.04 0.08
CA ARG A 147 -5.46 -0.28 0.70
C ARG A 147 -4.60 -1.38 0.09
N GLY A 148 -4.37 -1.31 -1.22
CA GLY A 148 -3.54 -2.25 -1.96
C GLY A 148 -2.04 -2.16 -1.66
N LEU A 149 -1.56 -1.07 -1.07
CA LEU A 149 -0.14 -0.87 -0.77
C LEU A 149 0.38 -1.85 0.28
N PRO A 150 1.64 -2.32 0.20
CA PRO A 150 2.28 -3.04 1.29
C PRO A 150 2.24 -2.27 2.61
N LEU A 151 2.14 -2.96 3.75
CA LEU A 151 2.02 -2.34 5.08
C LEU A 151 2.97 -1.16 5.35
N PRO A 152 4.29 -1.22 5.04
CA PRO A 152 5.19 -0.09 5.29
C PRO A 152 4.77 1.18 4.53
N MET A 153 4.33 1.03 3.29
CA MET A 153 3.90 2.15 2.46
C MET A 153 2.51 2.66 2.87
N PHE A 154 1.57 1.74 3.15
CA PHE A 154 0.26 2.09 3.71
C PHE A 154 0.43 2.94 4.97
N ARG A 155 1.32 2.53 5.88
CA ARG A 155 1.61 3.25 7.12
C ARG A 155 2.03 4.69 6.85
N LEU A 156 2.91 4.94 5.89
CA LEU A 156 3.33 6.31 5.56
C LEU A 156 2.17 7.18 5.08
N PHE A 157 1.25 6.65 4.27
CA PHE A 157 0.05 7.38 3.85
C PHE A 157 -0.86 7.69 5.05
N ILE A 158 -1.02 6.73 5.97
CA ILE A 158 -1.83 6.92 7.19
C ILE A 158 -1.13 7.79 8.24
N GLU A 159 0.19 7.92 8.29
CA GLU A 159 0.86 8.80 9.27
C GLU A 159 1.05 10.22 8.71
N SER A 160 1.43 10.33 7.43
CA SER A 160 1.77 11.62 6.80
C SER A 160 0.57 12.54 6.55
N HIS A 161 -0.65 11.99 6.46
CA HIS A 161 -1.87 12.75 6.20
C HIS A 161 -2.11 13.89 7.20
N GLN A 162 -1.61 13.77 8.43
CA GLN A 162 -1.80 14.78 9.48
C GLN A 162 -1.22 16.14 9.10
N SER A 163 -0.09 16.14 8.39
CA SER A 163 0.62 17.36 7.99
C SER A 163 0.26 17.85 6.58
N ALA A 164 -0.33 16.97 5.76
CA ALA A 164 -0.50 17.22 4.33
C ALA A 164 -1.95 17.56 3.91
N LEU A 165 -2.95 17.07 4.66
CA LEU A 165 -4.35 17.15 4.29
C LEU A 165 -5.16 18.05 5.26
N PRO A 166 -6.14 18.83 4.77
CA PRO A 166 -7.13 19.51 5.62
C PRO A 166 -7.97 18.52 6.43
N ASN A 167 -8.50 18.94 7.57
CA ASN A 167 -9.28 18.06 8.48
C ASN A 167 -10.41 17.30 7.78
N ASP A 168 -11.24 17.97 6.97
CA ASP A 168 -12.37 17.31 6.29
C ASP A 168 -11.92 16.22 5.31
N VAL A 169 -10.82 16.47 4.60
CA VAL A 169 -10.18 15.52 3.69
C VAL A 169 -9.59 14.35 4.48
N ARG A 170 -8.95 14.62 5.64
CA ARG A 170 -8.38 13.59 6.53
C ARG A 170 -9.46 12.64 7.03
N VAL A 171 -10.56 13.18 7.55
CA VAL A 171 -11.68 12.36 8.06
C VAL A 171 -12.30 11.56 6.93
N SER A 172 -12.64 12.20 5.82
CA SER A 172 -13.26 11.52 4.68
C SER A 172 -12.38 10.37 4.17
N PHE A 173 -11.08 10.60 4.02
CA PHE A 173 -10.13 9.57 3.60
C PHE A 173 -10.02 8.42 4.61
N LEU A 174 -9.77 8.72 5.89
CA LEU A 174 -9.64 7.68 6.92
C LEU A 174 -10.93 6.88 7.08
N ARG A 175 -12.09 7.55 7.04
CA ARG A 175 -13.41 6.91 7.14
C ARG A 175 -13.62 5.92 5.99
N MET A 176 -13.37 6.34 4.76
CA MET A 176 -13.48 5.46 3.59
C MET A 176 -12.51 4.28 3.68
N VAL A 177 -11.26 4.48 4.12
CA VAL A 177 -10.31 3.37 4.35
C VAL A 177 -10.85 2.39 5.39
N ILE A 178 -11.41 2.89 6.50
CA ILE A 178 -11.94 2.06 7.59
C ILE A 178 -13.16 1.26 7.09
N GLU A 179 -14.17 1.92 6.54
CA GLU A 179 -15.42 1.28 6.08
C GLU A 179 -15.15 0.17 5.05
N GLU A 180 -14.27 0.45 4.09
CA GLU A 180 -13.85 -0.51 3.06
C GLU A 180 -13.08 -1.73 3.61
N MET A 181 -12.53 -1.61 4.81
CA MET A 181 -11.81 -2.68 5.48
C MET A 181 -12.67 -3.42 6.52
N LEU A 182 -13.85 -2.91 6.86
CA LEU A 182 -14.72 -3.51 7.86
C LEU A 182 -15.60 -4.63 7.26
N PRO A 183 -16.12 -5.53 8.12
CA PRO A 183 -17.09 -6.54 7.71
C PRO A 183 -18.44 -5.91 7.35
N ARG A 184 -19.12 -6.40 6.30
CA ARG A 184 -20.42 -5.85 5.84
C ARG A 184 -21.55 -5.83 6.88
N ASN A 185 -21.40 -6.54 7.99
CA ASN A 185 -22.39 -6.61 9.07
C ASN A 185 -22.06 -5.68 10.25
N HIS A 186 -21.09 -4.76 10.12
CA HIS A 186 -20.91 -3.71 11.12
C HIS A 186 -22.11 -2.76 11.12
N PRO A 187 -22.46 -2.13 12.26
CA PRO A 187 -23.50 -1.12 12.31
C PRO A 187 -23.19 0.06 11.38
N GLU A 188 -24.19 0.50 10.62
CA GLU A 188 -24.07 1.68 9.74
C GLU A 188 -23.96 2.95 10.61
N PRO A 189 -22.98 3.84 10.39
CA PRO A 189 -22.87 5.08 11.12
C PRO A 189 -24.14 5.95 11.10
N ALA A 190 -24.89 5.94 9.99
CA ALA A 190 -26.14 6.68 9.85
C ALA A 190 -27.26 6.15 10.76
N ASP A 191 -27.23 4.87 11.15
CA ASP A 191 -28.21 4.28 12.08
C ASP A 191 -27.87 4.61 13.54
N VAL A 192 -26.58 4.73 13.85
CA VAL A 192 -26.07 4.99 15.21
C VAL A 192 -26.13 6.48 15.56
N ASP A 193 -25.84 7.35 14.60
CA ASP A 193 -25.79 8.79 14.78
C ASP A 193 -26.41 9.46 13.55
N PRO A 194 -27.76 9.52 13.43
CA PRO A 194 -28.41 10.04 12.22
C PRO A 194 -28.06 11.49 11.89
N GLU A 195 -27.75 12.30 12.92
CA GLU A 195 -27.41 13.72 12.76
C GLU A 195 -26.01 13.92 12.17
N ASN A 196 -25.03 13.07 12.53
CA ASN A 196 -23.63 13.24 12.11
C ASN A 196 -23.09 12.10 11.22
N GLY A 197 -23.83 11.00 11.10
CA GLY A 197 -23.42 9.75 10.47
C GLY A 197 -23.74 9.65 8.98
N ALA A 198 -24.71 10.44 8.50
CA ALA A 198 -25.14 10.48 7.09
C ALA A 198 -24.13 11.17 6.14
N GLY A 199 -23.12 11.86 6.68
CA GLY A 199 -22.03 12.46 5.92
C GLY A 199 -20.67 11.83 6.21
N ASN A 200 -19.60 12.44 5.70
CA ASN A 200 -18.23 11.97 5.91
C ASN A 200 -17.64 12.34 7.29
N GLY A 201 -18.48 12.74 8.24
CA GLY A 201 -18.06 13.11 9.60
C GLY A 201 -17.61 11.91 10.44
N VAL A 202 -17.10 12.17 11.63
CA VAL A 202 -16.81 11.13 12.62
C VAL A 202 -17.12 11.64 14.02
N THR A 203 -17.83 10.85 14.81
CA THR A 203 -18.12 11.13 16.22
C THR A 203 -17.55 10.03 17.11
N LEU A 204 -17.41 10.33 18.41
CA LEU A 204 -17.00 9.32 19.38
C LEU A 204 -17.97 8.13 19.39
N LEU A 205 -19.27 8.39 19.23
CA LEU A 205 -20.30 7.37 19.20
C LEU A 205 -20.13 6.42 18.01
N VAL A 206 -19.92 6.97 16.80
CA VAL A 206 -19.62 6.20 15.59
C VAL A 206 -18.34 5.39 15.77
N MET A 207 -17.28 5.99 16.33
CA MET A 207 -16.04 5.25 16.63
C MET A 207 -16.30 4.06 17.57
N GLN A 208 -17.07 4.26 18.65
CA GLN A 208 -17.33 3.24 19.65
C GLN A 208 -18.22 2.10 19.16
N GLN A 209 -19.21 2.38 18.32
CA GLN A 209 -20.23 1.40 17.95
C GLN A 209 -20.04 0.80 16.56
N CYS A 210 -19.50 1.57 15.60
CA CYS A 210 -19.39 1.14 14.21
C CYS A 210 -17.98 0.66 13.85
N PHE A 211 -16.93 1.25 14.43
CA PHE A 211 -15.57 1.09 13.92
C PHE A 211 -14.62 0.35 14.88
N LEU A 212 -14.35 0.90 16.07
CA LEU A 212 -13.36 0.38 17.02
C LEU A 212 -13.55 -1.10 17.39
N PRO A 213 -14.77 -1.62 17.63
CA PRO A 213 -14.98 -3.00 18.11
C PRO A 213 -14.64 -4.09 17.09
N PHE A 214 -14.41 -3.73 15.83
CA PHE A 214 -14.37 -4.69 14.74
C PHE A 214 -12.95 -5.03 14.27
N ALA A 215 -12.86 -6.22 13.68
CA ALA A 215 -11.69 -6.68 12.96
C ALA A 215 -11.85 -6.46 11.46
N ALA A 216 -10.75 -6.45 10.72
CA ALA A 216 -10.79 -6.30 9.27
C ALA A 216 -11.64 -7.43 8.64
N ASN A 217 -12.26 -7.19 7.49
CA ASN A 217 -13.04 -8.20 6.78
C ASN A 217 -12.19 -9.43 6.42
N LYS A 218 -10.91 -9.23 6.12
CA LYS A 218 -9.91 -10.28 5.86
C LYS A 218 -9.26 -10.83 7.13
N VAL A 219 -8.68 -12.03 7.00
CA VAL A 219 -8.10 -12.82 8.11
C VAL A 219 -6.57 -12.77 8.20
N THR A 220 -5.93 -11.84 7.48
CA THR A 220 -4.46 -11.71 7.50
C THR A 220 -4.00 -10.78 8.61
N ALA A 221 -2.75 -10.95 9.06
CA ALA A 221 -2.12 -10.03 10.02
C ALA A 221 -1.97 -8.63 9.41
N GLU A 222 -1.63 -8.54 8.13
CA GLU A 222 -1.44 -7.27 7.42
C GLU A 222 -2.73 -6.45 7.34
N ASP A 223 -3.86 -7.05 6.95
CA ASP A 223 -5.13 -6.34 6.85
C ASP A 223 -5.59 -5.83 8.23
N ASN A 224 -5.41 -6.62 9.29
CA ASN A 224 -5.76 -6.19 10.64
C ASN A 224 -4.81 -5.11 11.19
N ALA A 225 -3.52 -5.16 10.82
CA ALA A 225 -2.56 -4.11 11.15
C ALA A 225 -2.91 -2.79 10.47
N LYS A 226 -3.22 -2.82 9.16
CA LYS A 226 -3.66 -1.65 8.38
C LYS A 226 -4.94 -1.03 8.96
N LEU A 227 -5.95 -1.83 9.27
CA LEU A 227 -7.17 -1.34 9.91
C LEU A 227 -6.85 -0.71 11.27
N SER A 228 -6.01 -1.35 12.10
CA SER A 228 -5.66 -0.82 13.41
C SER A 228 -4.95 0.54 13.31
N LEU A 229 -4.06 0.72 12.33
CA LEU A 229 -3.41 2.01 12.06
C LEU A 229 -4.43 3.10 11.68
N ALA A 230 -5.38 2.79 10.80
CA ALA A 230 -6.41 3.74 10.38
C ALA A 230 -7.32 4.14 11.56
N LEU A 231 -7.74 3.16 12.37
CA LEU A 231 -8.55 3.39 13.58
C LEU A 231 -7.81 4.21 14.63
N GLU A 232 -6.52 3.91 14.87
CA GLU A 232 -5.66 4.68 15.77
C GLU A 232 -5.53 6.13 15.32
N SER A 233 -5.26 6.35 14.02
CA SER A 233 -5.15 7.68 13.45
C SER A 233 -6.46 8.47 13.55
N MET A 234 -7.60 7.82 13.26
CA MET A 234 -8.92 8.44 13.40
C MET A 234 -9.24 8.78 14.86
N MET A 235 -8.89 7.90 15.80
CA MET A 235 -9.15 8.15 17.22
C MET A 235 -8.31 9.31 17.76
N TRP A 236 -7.05 9.44 17.34
CA TRP A 236 -6.22 10.62 17.64
C TRP A 236 -6.80 11.90 17.05
N PHE A 237 -7.33 11.83 15.82
CA PHE A 237 -8.04 12.95 15.23
C PHE A 237 -9.25 13.36 16.08
N VAL A 238 -10.13 12.41 16.42
CA VAL A 238 -11.32 12.64 17.25
C VAL A 238 -10.93 13.26 18.60
N TYR A 239 -9.91 12.72 19.27
CA TYR A 239 -9.40 13.28 20.52
C TYR A 239 -8.87 14.72 20.39
N SER A 240 -8.23 15.05 19.26
CA SER A 240 -7.65 16.39 19.04
C SER A 240 -8.67 17.46 18.66
N GLN A 241 -9.83 17.08 18.12
CA GLN A 241 -10.82 18.01 17.56
C GLN A 241 -12.11 18.08 18.37
N ILE A 242 -12.42 17.04 19.15
CA ILE A 242 -13.67 16.90 19.90
C ILE A 242 -13.30 16.75 21.38
N GLU A 243 -14.05 17.39 22.27
CA GLU A 243 -13.98 17.05 23.69
C GLU A 243 -14.46 15.59 23.86
N VAL A 244 -13.51 14.69 24.03
CA VAL A 244 -13.78 13.27 24.25
C VAL A 244 -13.87 13.01 25.74
N GLU A 245 -15.10 12.79 26.22
CA GLU A 245 -15.30 12.31 27.59
C GLU A 245 -14.97 10.82 27.70
N TYR A 246 -14.34 10.46 28.82
CA TYR A 246 -14.12 9.05 29.13
C TYR A 246 -15.46 8.34 29.35
N SER A 247 -15.61 7.16 28.75
CA SER A 247 -16.70 6.26 29.08
C SER A 247 -16.21 4.82 29.19
N GLY A 248 -16.85 4.04 30.06
CA GLY A 248 -16.60 2.60 30.12
C GLY A 248 -16.91 1.90 28.79
N ALA A 249 -17.81 2.47 27.97
CA ALA A 249 -18.10 1.98 26.63
C ALA A 249 -16.91 2.17 25.69
N LEU A 250 -16.19 3.31 25.76
CA LEU A 250 -14.97 3.54 24.99
C LEU A 250 -13.92 2.47 25.25
N ARG A 251 -13.62 2.21 26.52
CA ARG A 251 -12.62 1.19 26.90
C ARG A 251 -13.04 -0.20 26.42
N ARG A 252 -14.31 -0.56 26.57
CA ARG A 252 -14.83 -1.85 26.09
C ARG A 252 -14.73 -1.98 24.56
N ALA A 253 -15.08 -0.93 23.81
CA ALA A 253 -14.99 -0.92 22.36
C ALA A 253 -13.54 -1.12 21.87
N VAL A 254 -12.59 -0.41 22.49
CA VAL A 254 -11.16 -0.56 22.18
C VAL A 254 -10.66 -1.97 22.49
N GLU A 255 -10.94 -2.50 23.69
CA GLU A 255 -10.49 -3.84 24.07
C GLU A 255 -11.15 -4.96 23.25
N ALA A 256 -12.45 -4.82 22.94
CA ALA A 256 -13.16 -5.75 22.06
C ALA A 256 -12.52 -5.76 20.67
N GLY A 257 -12.24 -4.59 20.12
CA GLY A 257 -11.57 -4.43 18.83
C GLY A 257 -10.18 -5.04 18.77
N ILE A 258 -9.34 -4.80 19.79
CA ILE A 258 -8.00 -5.37 19.87
C ILE A 258 -8.09 -6.90 19.87
N LYS A 259 -8.94 -7.47 20.72
CA LYS A 259 -9.16 -8.93 20.79
C LYS A 259 -9.70 -9.48 19.46
N ALA A 260 -10.64 -8.77 18.83
CA ALA A 260 -11.21 -9.19 17.56
C ALA A 260 -10.15 -9.22 16.45
N ARG A 261 -9.33 -8.15 16.33
CA ARG A 261 -8.27 -8.04 15.32
C ARG A 261 -7.18 -9.09 15.51
N GLU A 262 -6.75 -9.35 16.74
CA GLU A 262 -5.75 -10.37 17.04
C GLU A 262 -6.30 -11.80 16.85
N GLY A 263 -7.55 -12.04 17.27
CA GLY A 263 -8.20 -13.34 17.20
C GLY A 263 -8.58 -13.77 15.78
N LYS A 264 -8.85 -12.82 14.87
CA LYS A 264 -9.24 -13.09 13.48
C LYS A 264 -8.08 -13.54 12.59
N ILE A 265 -6.84 -13.36 13.03
CA ILE A 265 -5.66 -13.73 12.23
C ILE A 265 -5.58 -15.27 12.11
N ARG A 266 -5.72 -15.78 10.89
CA ARG A 266 -5.62 -17.22 10.64
C ARG A 266 -4.21 -17.71 10.98
N LYS A 267 -4.10 -18.62 11.95
CA LYS A 267 -2.85 -19.32 12.25
C LYS A 267 -2.50 -20.20 11.03
N ARG A 268 -1.37 -19.92 10.36
CA ARG A 268 -0.86 -20.83 9.32
C ARG A 268 -0.48 -22.15 10.01
N GLY A 269 -1.10 -23.26 9.60
CA GLY A 269 -0.75 -24.58 10.11
C GLY A 269 0.60 -25.03 9.57
N GLY A 270 1.43 -25.60 10.45
CA GLY A 270 2.76 -26.15 10.12
C GLY A 270 3.92 -25.25 10.57
N VAL A 271 5.09 -25.86 10.75
CA VAL A 271 6.37 -25.25 11.17
C VAL A 271 6.96 -24.35 10.07
N ALA A 272 6.13 -23.62 9.33
CA ALA A 272 6.58 -22.55 8.47
C ALA A 272 6.83 -21.34 9.37
N LYS A 273 8.12 -20.99 9.55
CA LYS A 273 8.56 -19.74 10.18
C LYS A 273 7.65 -18.61 9.68
N ALA A 274 7.09 -17.83 10.61
CA ALA A 274 6.35 -16.62 10.24
C ALA A 274 7.24 -15.78 9.32
N ASP A 275 6.71 -15.47 8.14
CA ASP A 275 7.39 -14.62 7.17
C ASP A 275 7.72 -13.28 7.83
N SER A 276 8.82 -12.63 7.43
CA SER A 276 9.25 -11.34 7.99
C SER A 276 8.12 -10.30 7.93
N ALA A 277 7.35 -10.31 6.83
CA ALA A 277 6.18 -9.47 6.65
C ALA A 277 5.05 -9.76 7.67
N ASP A 278 4.79 -11.03 7.99
CA ASP A 278 3.79 -11.42 9.01
C ASP A 278 4.23 -10.96 10.40
N LYS A 279 5.52 -11.09 10.73
CA LYS A 279 6.09 -10.58 11.98
C LYS A 279 5.94 -9.06 12.09
N ALA A 280 6.31 -8.32 11.05
CA ALA A 280 6.18 -6.87 11.00
C ALA A 280 4.72 -6.41 11.13
N ALA A 281 3.78 -7.13 10.50
CA ALA A 281 2.35 -6.86 10.63
C ALA A 281 1.85 -7.08 12.06
N ARG A 282 2.21 -8.18 12.70
CA ARG A 282 1.85 -8.45 14.11
C ARG A 282 2.45 -7.42 15.07
N GLU A 283 3.70 -7.01 14.83
CA GLU A 283 4.35 -5.97 15.62
C GLU A 283 3.64 -4.63 15.50
N THR A 284 3.27 -4.25 14.27
CA THR A 284 2.51 -3.03 13.99
C THR A 284 1.14 -3.06 14.67
N LEU A 285 0.44 -4.20 14.61
CA LEU A 285 -0.85 -4.40 15.29
C LEU A 285 -0.70 -4.26 16.80
N ALA A 286 0.33 -4.87 17.40
CA ALA A 286 0.60 -4.78 18.83
C ALA A 286 0.98 -3.36 19.26
N ARG A 287 1.75 -2.63 18.45
CA ARG A 287 2.07 -1.21 18.68
C ARG A 287 0.80 -0.36 18.70
N SER A 288 -0.05 -0.53 17.70
CA SER A 288 -1.31 0.19 17.57
C SER A 288 -2.25 -0.09 18.75
N ALA A 289 -2.35 -1.35 19.18
CA ALA A 289 -3.12 -1.75 20.37
C ALA A 289 -2.61 -1.05 21.65
N ARG A 290 -1.28 -0.94 21.84
CA ARG A 290 -0.71 -0.19 22.96
C ARG A 290 -1.03 1.30 22.86
N SER A 291 -0.93 1.90 21.67
CA SER A 291 -1.26 3.31 21.48
C SER A 291 -2.72 3.63 21.76
N LEU A 292 -3.65 2.79 21.30
CA LEU A 292 -5.08 2.96 21.57
C LEU A 292 -5.39 2.86 23.06
N ARG A 293 -4.80 1.90 23.77
CA ARG A 293 -4.93 1.79 25.23
C ARG A 293 -4.40 3.03 25.95
N ALA A 294 -3.19 3.45 25.59
CA ALA A 294 -2.58 4.65 26.16
C ALA A 294 -3.43 5.89 25.92
N LEU A 295 -4.02 6.06 24.74
CA LEU A 295 -4.94 7.15 24.45
C LEU A 295 -6.20 7.10 25.33
N VAL A 296 -6.81 5.93 25.51
CA VAL A 296 -7.96 5.78 26.43
C VAL A 296 -7.57 6.06 27.88
N ASP A 297 -6.38 5.65 28.31
CA ASP A 297 -5.86 5.95 29.65
C ASP A 297 -5.61 7.45 29.83
N VAL A 298 -5.07 8.12 28.82
CA VAL A 298 -4.92 9.59 28.80
C VAL A 298 -6.27 10.28 28.86
N ILE A 299 -7.27 9.84 28.09
CA ILE A 299 -8.63 10.37 28.14
C ILE A 299 -9.25 10.18 29.53
N ALA A 300 -9.04 9.01 30.15
CA ALA A 300 -9.52 8.73 31.50
C ALA A 300 -8.84 9.61 32.57
N ALA A 301 -7.54 9.88 32.43
CA ALA A 301 -6.78 10.73 33.35
C ALA A 301 -7.02 12.23 33.13
N ALA A 302 -7.29 12.64 31.88
CA ALA A 302 -7.64 14.01 31.52
C ALA A 302 -9.11 14.35 31.84
N GLY A 303 -9.96 13.33 31.98
CA GLY A 303 -11.32 13.47 32.46
C GLY A 303 -11.34 14.06 33.87
N ARG A 304 -11.83 15.31 33.95
CA ARG A 304 -12.38 15.91 35.18
C ARG A 304 -13.69 15.22 35.55
#